data_AF-A0A838FQV8-F1
#
_entry.id   AF-A0A838FQV8-F1
#
_cell.length_a   1.000
_cell.length_b   1.000
_cell.length_c   1.000
_cell.angle_alpha   90.00
_cell.angle_beta   90.00
_cell.angle_gamma   90.00
#
_symmetry.space_group_name_H-M   'P 1'
#
loop_
_entity.id
_entity.type
_entity.pdbx_description
1 polymer ?
#
loop_
_entity_poly.entity_id
_entity_poly.type
_entity_poly.pdbx_seq_one_letter_code
_entity_poly.pdbx_strand_id
1 'polypeptide(L)'
;LTDGNESFGPLTYTFTTGSVTSSDVQNFDGVTAPALPSGWTTTFSGSGTAATTSTNFSDTAPNNVFLSEAATVGLSEVTSASIPIPAGAGTRLSFRNLYNTEAAFDGLVLEISINGAPFQDIIAAGGTFVSGGYTGTLSTGFSNPLPGRAAWSGLSGGTASAPAYITSVVNLPPAAAGQLIQLKWRQGSDSSVVPATNPGSRIDTIRLSSFVCGGSAPTLVSAVSRKVHGGGAGTFNLPLSLGSIAGNVTTEPRLGAMGNHQLVMTFSAPVTVGSTVVTSGVSGSSTTVAGAEVTVNLTGVENAERVAVTLNNVASGANLGNVMVPVGFLLGDTNNSRAVSGADVSLTKATVGGPVTASTFRSDVNANGFINSADVGLVKSASGTVLP
;
A
#
# COMPACT_ATOMS: atom_id res chain seq x y z
N LEU A 1 -30.84 0.92 -29.46
CA LEU A 1 -30.35 2.16 -30.10
C LEU A 1 -29.19 1.75 -30.99
N THR A 2 -29.39 1.71 -32.30
CA THR A 2 -28.32 1.53 -33.29
C THR A 2 -27.71 2.90 -33.58
N ASP A 3 -26.42 3.06 -33.32
CA ASP A 3 -25.69 4.23 -33.81
C ASP A 3 -25.30 4.01 -35.27
N GLY A 4 -25.37 5.07 -36.06
CA GLY A 4 -24.87 5.07 -37.43
C GLY A 4 -23.34 5.15 -37.46
N ASN A 5 -22.76 4.98 -38.65
CA ASN A 5 -21.31 4.96 -38.94
C ASN A 5 -20.50 6.25 -38.62
N GLU A 6 -21.03 7.18 -37.83
CA GLU A 6 -20.36 8.44 -37.48
C GLU A 6 -19.57 8.28 -36.17
N SER A 7 -18.24 8.34 -36.25
CA SER A 7 -17.36 8.33 -35.08
C SER A 7 -17.17 9.76 -34.53
N PHE A 8 -17.63 10.02 -33.31
CA PHE A 8 -17.52 11.34 -32.65
C PHE A 8 -16.14 11.64 -32.03
N GLY A 9 -15.10 10.90 -32.39
CA GLY A 9 -13.78 10.99 -31.77
C GLY A 9 -13.70 10.29 -30.40
N PRO A 10 -12.50 10.21 -29.78
CA PRO A 10 -12.32 9.52 -28.52
C PRO A 10 -12.92 10.31 -27.35
N LEU A 11 -13.78 9.64 -26.56
CA LEU A 11 -14.23 10.13 -25.27
C LEU A 11 -13.23 9.69 -24.20
N THR A 12 -12.40 10.61 -23.71
CA THR A 12 -11.46 10.33 -22.62
C THR A 12 -12.17 10.42 -21.27
N TYR A 13 -12.41 9.26 -20.65
CA TYR A 13 -12.74 9.18 -19.23
C TYR A 13 -11.47 8.89 -18.43
N THR A 14 -11.07 9.83 -17.58
CA THR A 14 -9.97 9.63 -16.62
C THR A 14 -10.53 8.97 -15.36
N PHE A 15 -10.18 7.70 -15.14
CA PHE A 15 -10.41 7.02 -13.86
C PHE A 15 -9.15 7.12 -13.01
N THR A 16 -9.26 7.56 -11.76
CA THR A 16 -8.15 7.49 -10.81
C THR A 16 -7.99 6.04 -10.38
N THR A 17 -7.09 5.30 -11.04
CA THR A 17 -6.69 3.96 -10.62
C THR A 17 -5.46 4.05 -9.71
N GLY A 18 -5.65 3.86 -8.39
CA GLY A 18 -4.56 3.90 -7.42
C GLY A 18 -5.05 4.08 -5.98
N SER A 19 -4.19 3.78 -5.02
CA SER A 19 -4.41 4.15 -3.61
C SER A 19 -3.61 5.42 -3.30
N VAL A 20 -4.14 6.28 -2.45
CA VAL A 20 -3.38 7.41 -1.90
C VAL A 20 -2.74 6.93 -0.61
N THR A 21 -1.42 6.86 -0.58
CA THR A 21 -0.69 6.72 0.70
C THR A 21 -0.43 8.11 1.25
N SER A 22 -0.73 8.33 2.53
CA SER A 22 -0.43 9.58 3.22
C SER A 22 0.48 9.33 4.42
N SER A 23 1.47 10.18 4.62
CA SER A 23 2.38 10.12 5.76
C SER A 23 2.56 11.52 6.37
N ASP A 24 2.52 11.58 7.70
CA ASP A 24 2.91 12.78 8.45
C ASP A 24 4.43 12.97 8.35
N VAL A 25 4.86 14.18 7.99
CA VAL A 25 6.28 14.58 7.94
C VAL A 25 6.68 15.25 9.23
N GLN A 26 5.91 16.25 9.66
CA GLN A 26 6.19 17.00 10.89
C GLN A 26 4.96 17.80 11.33
N ASN A 27 4.65 17.75 12.62
CA ASN A 27 3.63 18.54 13.30
C ASN A 27 4.21 19.34 14.49
N PHE A 28 5.52 19.31 14.69
CA PHE A 28 6.29 20.04 15.71
C PHE A 28 5.97 19.74 17.18
N ASP A 29 5.03 18.82 17.44
CA ASP A 29 4.50 18.51 18.77
C ASP A 29 5.43 17.64 19.63
N GLY A 30 6.37 16.93 19.01
CA GLY A 30 7.28 16.00 19.70
C GLY A 30 8.43 16.67 20.46
N VAL A 31 8.52 18.00 20.45
CA VAL A 31 9.62 18.77 21.08
C VAL A 31 9.08 19.81 22.06
N THR A 32 9.91 20.23 23.02
CA THR A 32 9.60 21.35 23.90
C THR A 32 9.98 22.66 23.21
N ALA A 33 9.01 23.56 23.01
CA ALA A 33 9.29 24.89 22.49
C ALA A 33 10.32 25.63 23.36
N PRO A 34 11.32 26.33 22.76
CA PRO A 34 11.42 26.71 21.35
C PRO A 34 12.28 25.78 20.46
N ALA A 35 12.60 24.56 20.90
CA ALA A 35 13.50 23.66 20.18
C ALA A 35 12.92 23.22 18.82
N LEU A 36 13.75 23.15 17.78
CA LEU A 36 13.38 22.51 16.52
C LEU A 36 13.52 20.97 16.62
N PRO A 37 12.71 20.20 15.88
CA PRO A 37 12.89 18.75 15.77
C PRO A 37 14.27 18.36 15.23
N SER A 38 14.70 17.13 15.52
CA SER A 38 15.99 16.62 15.03
C SER A 38 16.09 16.72 13.50
N GLY A 39 17.25 17.16 13.01
CA GLY A 39 17.53 17.37 11.59
C GLY A 39 16.93 18.63 10.98
N TRP A 40 16.08 19.38 11.70
CA TRP A 40 15.64 20.71 11.29
C TRP A 40 16.67 21.76 11.70
N THR A 41 16.90 22.74 10.84
CA THR A 41 17.87 23.82 11.06
C THR A 41 17.26 25.17 10.76
N THR A 42 17.86 26.23 11.30
CA THR A 42 17.42 27.61 11.05
C THR A 42 18.62 28.51 10.76
N THR A 43 18.41 29.46 9.85
CA THR A 43 19.34 30.55 9.53
C THR A 43 18.57 31.86 9.53
N PHE A 44 19.27 32.97 9.76
CA PHE A 44 18.66 34.30 9.74
C PHE A 44 19.71 35.35 9.37
N SER A 45 19.26 36.51 8.90
CA SER A 45 20.11 37.67 8.61
C SER A 45 19.34 38.98 8.76
N GLY A 46 20.07 40.10 8.84
CA GLY A 46 19.48 41.41 9.10
C GLY A 46 18.78 41.44 10.45
N SER A 47 17.56 41.96 10.47
CA SER A 47 16.67 42.01 11.64
C SER A 47 15.89 40.72 11.90
N GLY A 48 16.00 39.73 11.00
CA GLY A 48 15.32 38.45 11.16
C GLY A 48 15.86 37.67 12.36
N THR A 49 15.05 36.79 12.93
CA THR A 49 15.47 35.91 14.04
C THR A 49 15.47 34.45 13.62
N ALA A 50 16.15 33.61 14.38
CA ALA A 50 16.06 32.16 14.25
C ALA A 50 14.59 31.72 14.33
N ALA A 51 14.19 30.85 13.41
CA ALA A 51 12.91 30.17 13.43
C ALA A 51 12.91 29.13 14.55
N THR A 52 11.83 29.10 15.33
CA THR A 52 11.70 28.26 16.52
C THR A 52 10.31 27.67 16.62
N THR A 53 10.15 26.59 17.37
CA THR A 53 8.80 26.09 17.67
C THR A 53 8.08 27.03 18.64
N SER A 54 6.76 27.13 18.53
CA SER A 54 5.93 27.99 19.36
C SER A 54 4.61 27.31 19.72
N THR A 55 4.16 27.51 20.97
CA THR A 55 2.86 27.06 21.45
C THR A 55 1.71 28.01 21.07
N ASN A 56 2.03 29.17 20.50
CA ASN A 56 1.03 30.16 20.12
C ASN A 56 0.51 29.87 18.72
N PHE A 57 -0.81 29.75 18.59
CA PHE A 57 -1.50 29.51 17.31
C PHE A 57 -1.00 28.25 16.60
N SER A 58 -0.85 27.12 17.29
CA SER A 58 -0.61 25.83 16.64
C SER A 58 -1.86 25.31 15.95
N ASP A 59 -1.69 24.62 14.81
CA ASP A 59 -2.79 23.92 14.14
C ASP A 59 -3.04 22.57 14.84
N THR A 60 -1.95 21.87 15.17
CA THR A 60 -1.94 20.71 16.07
C THR A 60 -1.20 21.03 17.35
N ALA A 61 -1.77 20.67 18.50
CA ALA A 61 -1.19 21.02 19.79
C ALA A 61 -0.08 20.02 20.22
N PRO A 62 1.01 20.51 20.85
CA PRO A 62 1.18 21.88 21.32
C PRO A 62 1.77 22.90 20.35
N ASN A 63 2.51 22.54 19.29
CA ASN A 63 3.45 23.47 18.64
C ASN A 63 3.22 23.65 17.13
N ASN A 64 3.58 24.83 16.63
CA ASN A 64 3.96 25.06 15.22
C ASN A 64 5.46 25.39 15.13
N VAL A 65 5.98 25.62 13.92
CA VAL A 65 7.22 26.40 13.73
C VAL A 65 6.91 27.83 13.31
N PHE A 66 7.53 28.80 13.97
CA PHE A 66 7.35 30.23 13.77
C PHE A 66 8.57 30.86 13.10
N LEU A 67 8.32 31.67 12.08
CA LEU A 67 9.29 32.54 11.41
C LEU A 67 8.89 33.99 11.62
N SER A 68 9.80 34.78 12.18
CA SER A 68 9.53 36.17 12.55
C SER A 68 9.55 37.11 11.35
N GLU A 69 8.72 38.14 11.45
CA GLU A 69 8.73 39.33 10.61
C GLU A 69 9.24 40.51 11.45
N ALA A 70 9.87 41.49 10.79
CA ALA A 70 10.49 42.63 11.44
C ALA A 70 10.20 43.94 10.68
N ALA A 71 10.19 45.07 11.39
CA ALA A 71 9.96 46.39 10.78
C ALA A 71 11.15 46.94 9.96
N THR A 72 12.24 46.17 9.84
CA THR A 72 13.44 46.53 9.08
C THR A 72 13.95 45.30 8.35
N VAL A 73 14.86 45.49 7.39
CA VAL A 73 15.29 44.42 6.48
C VAL A 73 15.78 43.18 7.24
N GLY A 74 15.11 42.06 7.01
CA GLY A 74 15.39 40.82 7.75
C GLY A 74 14.99 39.57 6.98
N LEU A 75 15.67 38.47 7.29
CA LEU A 75 15.35 37.15 6.76
C LEU A 75 15.35 36.14 7.90
N SER A 76 14.27 35.38 8.05
CA SER A 76 14.17 34.22 8.94
C SER A 76 13.93 32.97 8.08
N GLU A 77 14.66 31.89 8.35
CA GLU A 77 14.59 30.66 7.54
C GLU A 77 14.52 29.42 8.43
N VAL A 78 13.78 28.42 7.97
CA VAL A 78 13.81 27.07 8.54
C VAL A 78 13.95 26.04 7.42
N THR A 79 14.86 25.09 7.59
CA THR A 79 15.09 23.98 6.66
C THR A 79 14.72 22.66 7.34
N SER A 80 13.98 21.82 6.64
CA SER A 80 13.57 20.50 7.14
C SER A 80 14.73 19.52 7.22
N ALA A 81 14.54 18.45 8.00
CA ALA A 81 15.30 17.22 7.82
C ALA A 81 15.13 16.66 6.38
N SER A 82 15.99 15.73 5.99
CA SER A 82 15.87 15.01 4.71
C SER A 82 14.61 14.15 4.68
N ILE A 83 13.81 14.29 3.62
CA ILE A 83 12.54 13.60 3.42
C ILE A 83 12.66 12.68 2.20
N PRO A 84 12.48 11.36 2.35
CA PRO A 84 12.49 10.44 1.21
C PRO A 84 11.17 10.54 0.43
N ILE A 85 11.27 10.72 -0.89
CA ILE A 85 10.12 10.70 -1.78
C ILE A 85 10.06 9.33 -2.48
N PRO A 86 8.93 8.60 -2.40
CA PRO A 86 8.77 7.34 -3.09
C PRO A 86 9.05 7.45 -4.60
N ALA A 87 9.57 6.37 -5.18
CA ALA A 87 9.68 6.25 -6.63
C ALA A 87 8.29 5.93 -7.23
N GLY A 88 7.93 6.58 -8.33
CA GLY A 88 6.68 6.36 -9.08
C GLY A 88 5.54 7.31 -8.70
N ALA A 89 4.98 7.94 -9.75
CA ALA A 89 3.86 8.90 -9.76
C ALA A 89 3.93 10.10 -8.80
N GLY A 90 3.10 11.12 -9.07
CA GLY A 90 3.22 12.45 -8.45
C GLY A 90 2.95 12.44 -6.94
N THR A 91 3.91 12.95 -6.17
CA THR A 91 3.75 13.22 -4.73
C THR A 91 3.21 14.64 -4.53
N ARG A 92 2.25 14.79 -3.62
CA ARG A 92 1.78 16.06 -3.11
C ARG A 92 2.31 16.31 -1.71
N LEU A 93 2.85 17.49 -1.51
CA LEU A 93 3.11 18.06 -0.20
C LEU A 93 1.88 18.88 0.23
N SER A 94 1.44 18.68 1.45
CA SER A 94 0.42 19.49 2.11
C SER A 94 1.00 20.04 3.40
N PHE A 95 0.70 21.29 3.74
CA PHE A 95 1.00 21.85 5.05
C PHE A 95 0.00 22.94 5.39
N ARG A 96 -0.07 23.27 6.68
CA ARG A 96 -0.89 24.33 7.22
C ARG A 96 0.00 25.54 7.40
N ASN A 97 -0.37 26.66 6.81
CA ASN A 97 0.32 27.92 6.99
C ASN A 97 -0.61 29.04 7.42
N LEU A 98 -0.14 29.82 8.38
CA LEU A 98 -0.77 31.03 8.89
C LEU A 98 0.26 32.13 8.79
N TYR A 99 -0.11 33.25 8.18
CA TYR A 99 0.78 34.39 8.02
C TYR A 99 -0.01 35.69 8.18
N ASN A 100 0.61 36.66 8.84
CA ASN A 100 0.15 38.03 8.89
C ASN A 100 1.39 38.90 8.65
N THR A 101 1.51 39.44 7.43
CA THR A 101 2.66 40.21 6.98
C THR A 101 2.26 41.53 6.33
N GLU A 102 3.21 42.44 6.15
CA GLU A 102 2.98 43.60 5.29
C GLU A 102 2.69 43.16 3.85
N ALA A 103 1.47 43.43 3.37
CA ALA A 103 0.99 42.94 2.09
C ALA A 103 1.80 43.50 0.92
N ALA A 104 2.27 42.62 0.04
CA ALA A 104 3.13 42.86 -1.12
C ALA A 104 4.57 43.33 -0.80
N PHE A 105 4.93 43.57 0.46
CA PHE A 105 6.28 43.98 0.85
C PHE A 105 7.01 42.86 1.57
N ASP A 106 6.31 42.19 2.48
CA ASP A 106 6.82 41.09 3.31
C ASP A 106 6.12 39.79 3.01
N GLY A 107 6.80 38.67 3.18
CA GLY A 107 6.15 37.39 2.95
C GLY A 107 7.01 36.15 3.09
N LEU A 108 6.31 35.03 2.96
CA LEU A 108 6.83 33.68 3.09
C LEU A 108 6.95 33.01 1.72
N VAL A 109 8.08 32.35 1.46
CA VAL A 109 8.29 31.50 0.29
C VAL A 109 8.63 30.07 0.69
N LEU A 110 8.31 29.12 -0.18
CA LEU A 110 8.71 27.71 -0.09
C LEU A 110 9.74 27.39 -1.16
N GLU A 111 10.86 26.79 -0.73
CA GLU A 111 11.91 26.26 -1.58
C GLU A 111 12.09 24.76 -1.36
N ILE A 112 12.66 24.11 -2.37
CA ILE A 112 13.00 22.69 -2.34
C ILE A 112 14.45 22.47 -2.80
N SER A 113 15.16 21.60 -2.10
CA SER A 113 16.40 20.97 -2.55
C SER A 113 16.09 19.51 -2.90
N ILE A 114 16.58 19.05 -4.06
CA ILE A 114 16.38 17.68 -4.54
C ILE A 114 17.76 17.03 -4.66
N ASN A 115 17.95 15.91 -3.98
CA ASN A 115 19.20 15.15 -3.97
C ASN A 115 20.44 16.02 -3.63
N GLY A 116 20.30 16.95 -2.68
CA GLY A 116 21.37 17.84 -2.24
C GLY A 116 21.70 19.00 -3.21
N ALA A 117 20.92 19.20 -4.28
CA ALA A 117 21.07 20.36 -5.15
C ALA A 117 20.77 21.69 -4.42
N PRO A 118 21.24 22.85 -4.92
CA PRO A 118 20.87 24.15 -4.35
C PRO A 118 19.35 24.33 -4.25
N PHE A 119 18.89 24.98 -3.19
CA PHE A 119 17.47 25.30 -3.00
C PHE A 119 16.96 26.20 -4.12
N GLN A 120 15.79 25.87 -4.64
CA GLN A 120 15.06 26.64 -5.64
C GLN A 120 13.63 26.89 -5.16
N ASP A 121 13.03 28.00 -5.60
CA ASP A 121 11.60 28.22 -5.40
C ASP A 121 10.80 27.01 -5.87
N ILE A 122 9.77 26.61 -5.12
CA ILE A 122 9.00 25.41 -5.41
C ILE A 122 8.39 25.43 -6.81
N ILE A 123 7.98 26.60 -7.31
CA ILE A 123 7.43 26.74 -8.67
C ILE A 123 8.56 26.65 -9.71
N ALA A 124 9.68 27.34 -9.48
CA ALA A 124 10.84 27.30 -10.37
C ALA A 124 11.44 25.88 -10.48
N ALA A 125 11.39 25.11 -9.41
CA ALA A 125 11.79 23.71 -9.38
C ALA A 125 10.83 22.78 -10.18
N GLY A 126 9.69 23.28 -10.67
CA GLY A 126 8.69 22.52 -11.41
C GLY A 126 7.49 22.05 -10.58
N GLY A 127 7.34 22.54 -9.36
CA GLY A 127 6.16 22.30 -8.52
C GLY A 127 4.96 23.16 -8.94
N THR A 128 3.76 22.69 -8.63
CA THR A 128 2.52 23.42 -8.94
C THR A 128 1.54 23.38 -7.78
N PHE A 129 1.03 24.54 -7.37
CA PHE A 129 0.01 24.60 -6.33
C PHE A 129 -1.32 24.05 -6.82
N VAL A 130 -1.90 23.13 -6.05
CA VAL A 130 -3.26 22.63 -6.21
C VAL A 130 -4.24 23.55 -5.49
N SER A 131 -3.88 24.02 -4.29
CA SER A 131 -4.66 24.96 -3.49
C SER A 131 -3.74 25.74 -2.54
N GLY A 132 -4.20 26.91 -2.07
CA GLY A 132 -3.49 27.70 -1.06
C GLY A 132 -2.10 28.19 -1.49
N GLY A 133 -1.87 28.36 -2.80
CA GLY A 133 -0.58 28.85 -3.31
C GLY A 133 -0.29 30.30 -2.93
N TYR A 134 0.83 30.81 -3.43
CA TYR A 134 1.25 32.20 -3.25
C TYR A 134 0.15 33.20 -3.61
N THR A 135 0.04 34.28 -2.82
CA THR A 135 -1.04 35.27 -2.91
C THR A 135 -0.61 36.57 -3.58
N GLY A 136 0.70 36.82 -3.71
CA GLY A 136 1.21 38.02 -4.35
C GLY A 136 2.68 37.92 -4.73
N THR A 137 3.21 39.00 -5.29
CA THR A 137 4.62 39.17 -5.62
C THR A 137 5.21 40.23 -4.71
N LEU A 138 6.36 39.93 -4.10
CA LEU A 138 7.05 40.86 -3.22
C LEU A 138 7.66 42.01 -4.02
N SER A 139 7.52 43.21 -3.49
CA SER A 139 8.10 44.44 -4.04
C SER A 139 9.60 44.27 -4.30
N THR A 140 10.07 44.80 -5.44
CA THR A 140 11.50 44.94 -5.72
C THR A 140 12.10 46.21 -5.13
N GLY A 141 11.25 47.13 -4.65
CA GLY A 141 11.65 48.27 -3.82
C GLY A 141 11.64 47.91 -2.33
N PHE A 142 12.19 48.80 -1.50
CA PHE A 142 12.15 48.72 -0.02
C PHE A 142 13.01 47.61 0.63
N SER A 143 13.90 47.03 -0.16
CA SER A 143 15.03 46.19 0.29
C SER A 143 14.64 44.86 0.95
N ASN A 144 13.44 44.33 0.70
CA ASN A 144 13.12 42.95 1.09
C ASN A 144 14.18 41.98 0.48
N PRO A 145 14.73 41.02 1.25
CA PRO A 145 15.76 40.09 0.78
C PRO A 145 15.25 39.03 -0.22
N LEU A 146 13.95 38.99 -0.49
CA LEU A 146 13.29 38.10 -1.44
C LEU A 146 12.59 38.88 -2.59
N PRO A 147 13.25 39.88 -3.21
CA PRO A 147 12.57 40.84 -4.09
C PRO A 147 12.01 40.16 -5.34
N GLY A 148 10.80 40.55 -5.76
CA GLY A 148 10.17 40.07 -6.99
C GLY A 148 9.69 38.63 -6.95
N ARG A 149 9.80 37.93 -5.81
CA ARG A 149 9.34 36.55 -5.69
C ARG A 149 7.84 36.48 -5.47
N ALA A 150 7.20 35.49 -6.08
CA ALA A 150 5.88 35.08 -5.65
C ALA A 150 5.96 34.52 -4.21
N ALA A 151 5.05 34.96 -3.35
CA ALA A 151 5.06 34.66 -1.92
C ALA A 151 3.64 34.61 -1.34
N TRP A 152 3.51 34.00 -0.17
CA TRP A 152 2.39 34.29 0.72
C TRP A 152 2.66 35.62 1.41
N SER A 153 1.82 36.60 1.14
CA SER A 153 1.96 37.96 1.65
C SER A 153 0.60 38.52 2.07
N GLY A 154 0.59 39.37 3.10
CA GLY A 154 -0.62 39.90 3.72
C GLY A 154 -1.15 38.96 4.81
N LEU A 155 -2.46 38.76 4.85
CA LEU A 155 -3.13 37.94 5.87
C LEU A 155 -3.63 36.63 5.26
N SER A 156 -3.29 35.49 5.87
CA SER A 156 -3.71 34.16 5.41
C SER A 156 -5.23 33.93 5.49
N GLY A 157 -5.88 34.55 6.47
CA GLY A 157 -7.31 34.50 6.72
C GLY A 157 -7.65 35.01 8.11
N GLY A 158 -8.93 35.08 8.46
CA GLY A 158 -9.38 35.59 9.77
C GLY A 158 -9.18 37.10 9.90
N THR A 159 -8.65 37.57 11.03
CA THR A 159 -8.34 38.98 11.29
C THR A 159 -6.89 39.14 11.70
N ALA A 160 -6.33 40.36 11.63
CA ALA A 160 -4.94 40.60 12.06
C ALA A 160 -4.67 40.17 13.53
N SER A 161 -5.67 40.28 14.41
CA SER A 161 -5.55 39.87 15.82
C SER A 161 -5.80 38.38 16.04
N ALA A 162 -6.44 37.70 15.08
CA ALA A 162 -6.73 36.27 15.11
C ALA A 162 -6.59 35.68 13.69
N PRO A 163 -5.35 35.61 13.17
CA PRO A 163 -5.11 35.07 11.84
C PRO A 163 -5.50 33.59 11.80
N ALA A 164 -5.99 33.13 10.66
CA ALA A 164 -6.44 31.76 10.47
C ALA A 164 -5.51 30.99 9.53
N TYR A 165 -5.29 29.70 9.82
CA TYR A 165 -4.56 28.80 8.94
C TYR A 165 -5.29 28.56 7.62
N ILE A 166 -4.52 28.51 6.53
CA ILE A 166 -4.94 27.92 5.26
C ILE A 166 -4.19 26.60 5.03
N THR A 167 -4.70 25.79 4.10
CA THR A 167 -4.00 24.60 3.62
C THR A 167 -3.35 24.88 2.28
N SER A 168 -2.02 24.79 2.25
CA SER A 168 -1.24 24.81 1.01
C SER A 168 -1.02 23.37 0.54
N VAL A 169 -1.42 23.08 -0.70
CA VAL A 169 -1.18 21.77 -1.34
C VAL A 169 -0.41 22.02 -2.63
N VAL A 170 0.73 21.36 -2.78
CA VAL A 170 1.61 21.48 -3.94
C VAL A 170 1.93 20.10 -4.51
N ASN A 171 1.77 19.93 -5.82
CA ASN A 171 2.39 18.80 -6.51
C ASN A 171 3.90 19.07 -6.52
N LEU A 172 4.68 18.17 -5.93
CA LEU A 172 6.13 18.28 -5.93
C LEU A 172 6.68 18.19 -7.37
N PRO A 173 7.84 18.81 -7.65
CA PRO A 173 8.53 18.64 -8.92
C PRO A 173 8.65 17.18 -9.35
N PRO A 174 8.44 16.84 -10.64
CA PRO A 174 8.67 15.47 -11.12
C PRO A 174 10.07 14.94 -10.81
N ALA A 175 11.08 15.82 -10.80
CA ALA A 175 12.45 15.48 -10.45
C ALA A 175 12.64 15.01 -9.00
N ALA A 176 11.68 15.27 -8.10
CA ALA A 176 11.74 14.82 -6.72
C ALA A 176 11.42 13.32 -6.57
N ALA A 177 10.78 12.69 -7.56
CA ALA A 177 10.37 11.28 -7.46
C ALA A 177 11.57 10.36 -7.26
N GLY A 178 11.52 9.50 -6.24
CA GLY A 178 12.59 8.59 -5.87
C GLY A 178 13.84 9.26 -5.28
N GLN A 179 13.79 10.55 -4.94
CA GLN A 179 14.93 11.30 -4.38
C GLN A 179 14.74 11.60 -2.89
N LEU A 180 15.84 11.95 -2.22
CA LEU A 180 15.78 12.69 -0.95
C LEU A 180 15.56 14.17 -1.25
N ILE A 181 14.63 14.79 -0.53
CA ILE A 181 14.41 16.24 -0.61
C ILE A 181 14.64 16.91 0.73
N GLN A 182 14.86 18.22 0.71
CA GLN A 182 14.67 19.09 1.86
C GLN A 182 13.78 20.25 1.46
N LEU A 183 12.93 20.70 2.38
CA LEU A 183 12.06 21.85 2.21
C LEU A 183 12.63 23.01 3.02
N LYS A 184 12.52 24.23 2.50
CA LYS A 184 12.91 25.44 3.23
C LYS A 184 11.81 26.48 3.13
N TRP A 185 11.41 27.01 4.27
CA TRP A 185 10.55 28.18 4.34
C TRP A 185 11.40 29.41 4.69
N ARG A 186 11.14 30.52 4.01
CA ARG A 186 11.90 31.78 4.20
C ARG A 186 10.91 32.93 4.33
N GLN A 187 10.97 33.64 5.46
CA GLN A 187 10.21 34.85 5.74
C GLN A 187 11.12 36.05 5.53
N GLY A 188 10.83 36.87 4.53
CA GLY A 188 11.56 38.11 4.24
C GLY A 188 10.79 39.33 4.71
N SER A 189 11.51 40.27 5.34
CA SER A 189 11.01 41.58 5.74
C SER A 189 11.74 42.74 5.05
N ASP A 190 10.98 43.77 4.72
CA ASP A 190 11.42 45.01 4.10
C ASP A 190 11.82 46.08 5.13
N SER A 191 12.00 47.34 4.70
CA SER A 191 12.40 48.47 5.56
C SER A 191 11.29 49.45 5.90
N SER A 192 10.08 48.99 6.24
CA SER A 192 9.00 49.92 6.57
C SER A 192 8.06 49.53 7.71
N VAL A 193 7.25 48.48 7.57
CA VAL A 193 6.10 48.23 8.44
C VAL A 193 6.07 46.76 8.87
N VAL A 194 5.62 46.54 10.10
CA VAL A 194 5.28 45.21 10.60
C VAL A 194 3.85 45.25 11.13
N PRO A 195 3.01 44.23 10.90
CA PRO A 195 1.69 44.15 11.49
C PRO A 195 1.74 44.26 13.02
N ALA A 196 0.85 45.08 13.58
CA ALA A 196 0.84 45.38 15.02
C ALA A 196 0.48 44.15 15.90
N THR A 197 -0.17 43.14 15.33
CA THR A 197 -0.62 41.94 16.05
C THR A 197 -0.22 40.68 15.31
N ASN A 198 0.38 39.74 16.03
CA ASN A 198 0.78 38.41 15.53
C ASN A 198 1.57 38.41 14.21
N PRO A 199 2.58 39.30 14.02
CA PRO A 199 3.33 39.36 12.77
C PRO A 199 4.08 38.05 12.49
N GLY A 200 4.44 37.86 11.23
CA GLY A 200 5.18 36.71 10.74
C GLY A 200 4.34 35.48 10.44
N SER A 201 5.05 34.38 10.23
CA SER A 201 4.54 33.18 9.57
C SER A 201 4.69 31.95 10.44
N ARG A 202 3.73 31.04 10.34
CA ARG A 202 3.68 29.77 11.08
C ARG A 202 3.41 28.63 10.12
N ILE A 203 4.16 27.54 10.27
CA ILE A 203 3.97 26.30 9.51
C ILE A 203 3.68 25.17 10.48
N ASP A 204 2.71 24.32 10.11
CA ASP A 204 2.31 23.16 10.91
C ASP A 204 1.74 22.04 10.01
N THR A 205 1.54 20.85 10.58
CA THR A 205 0.87 19.68 9.97
C THR A 205 1.33 19.43 8.53
N ILE A 206 2.64 19.18 8.38
CA ILE A 206 3.26 18.87 7.10
C ILE A 206 3.03 17.39 6.80
N ARG A 207 2.47 17.12 5.62
CA ARG A 207 2.11 15.77 5.15
C ARG A 207 2.57 15.57 3.71
N LEU A 208 2.92 14.32 3.40
CA LEU A 208 3.02 13.86 2.02
C LEU A 208 1.83 12.98 1.69
N SER A 209 1.39 13.05 0.45
CA SER A 209 0.49 12.07 -0.14
C SER A 209 1.01 11.68 -1.52
N SER A 210 1.05 10.39 -1.83
CA SER A 210 1.48 9.91 -3.15
C SER A 210 0.40 9.07 -3.76
N PHE A 211 0.17 9.26 -5.06
CA PHE A 211 -0.64 8.35 -5.85
C PHE A 211 0.25 7.17 -6.22
N VAL A 212 0.08 6.04 -5.55
CA VAL A 212 0.67 4.79 -6.05
C VAL A 212 -0.32 4.22 -7.06
N CYS A 213 0.12 4.09 -8.31
CA CYS A 213 -0.52 3.16 -9.25
C CYS A 213 -0.46 1.80 -8.56
N GLY A 214 -1.58 1.36 -7.99
CA GLY A 214 -1.66 0.01 -7.48
C GLY A 214 -1.33 -0.90 -8.65
N GLY A 215 -0.30 -1.75 -8.51
CA GLY A 215 -0.23 -2.92 -9.36
C GLY A 215 -1.60 -3.59 -9.33
N SER A 216 -2.09 -4.06 -10.48
CA SER A 216 -3.36 -4.80 -10.54
C SER A 216 -3.38 -5.81 -9.40
N ALA A 217 -4.43 -5.76 -8.55
CA ALA A 217 -4.52 -6.60 -7.37
C ALA A 217 -4.26 -8.07 -7.78
N PRO A 218 -3.40 -8.80 -7.05
CA PRO A 218 -3.06 -10.16 -7.41
C PRO A 218 -4.33 -11.00 -7.42
N THR A 219 -4.62 -11.70 -8.52
CA THR A 219 -5.76 -12.63 -8.57
C THR A 219 -5.27 -14.03 -8.27
N LEU A 220 -6.10 -14.85 -7.61
CA LEU A 220 -5.82 -16.28 -7.50
C LEU A 220 -5.98 -16.91 -8.88
N VAL A 221 -4.87 -17.42 -9.45
CA VAL A 221 -4.84 -18.02 -10.79
C VAL A 221 -5.23 -19.50 -10.72
N SER A 222 -4.70 -20.21 -9.73
CA SER A 222 -4.99 -21.64 -9.54
C SER A 222 -4.76 -22.08 -8.11
N ALA A 223 -5.47 -23.13 -7.69
CA ALA A 223 -5.13 -23.89 -6.50
C ALA A 223 -5.11 -25.39 -6.81
N VAL A 224 -4.20 -26.12 -6.19
CA VAL A 224 -4.04 -27.56 -6.37
C VAL A 224 -3.82 -28.28 -5.04
N SER A 225 -4.26 -29.53 -4.93
CA SER A 225 -3.76 -30.46 -3.91
C SER A 225 -2.55 -31.22 -4.47
N ARG A 226 -1.38 -30.96 -3.91
CA ARG A 226 -0.09 -31.49 -4.37
C ARG A 226 0.29 -32.71 -3.53
N LYS A 227 0.63 -33.82 -4.19
CA LYS A 227 1.20 -35.01 -3.52
C LYS A 227 2.36 -35.57 -4.31
N VAL A 228 3.37 -36.03 -3.57
CA VAL A 228 4.47 -36.83 -4.10
C VAL A 228 4.05 -38.29 -4.04
N HIS A 229 4.14 -38.98 -5.17
CA HIS A 229 3.94 -40.41 -5.27
C HIS A 229 5.31 -41.11 -5.21
N GLY A 230 5.37 -42.19 -4.43
CA GLY A 230 6.59 -42.98 -4.23
C GLY A 230 7.10 -43.66 -5.50
N GLY A 231 8.07 -44.58 -5.35
CA GLY A 231 8.53 -45.43 -6.46
C GLY A 231 9.14 -44.69 -7.66
N GLY A 232 9.47 -43.40 -7.52
CA GLY A 232 9.95 -42.56 -8.62
C GLY A 232 8.85 -41.99 -9.52
N ALA A 233 7.56 -42.16 -9.19
CA ALA A 233 6.44 -41.65 -9.98
C ALA A 233 6.38 -40.11 -10.02
N GLY A 234 6.90 -39.43 -8.99
CA GLY A 234 7.06 -37.98 -8.97
C GLY A 234 5.88 -37.26 -8.30
N THR A 235 5.71 -35.97 -8.63
CA THR A 235 4.71 -35.10 -7.98
C THR A 235 3.50 -34.89 -8.88
N PHE A 236 2.30 -35.06 -8.32
CA PHE A 236 1.04 -34.86 -9.03
C PHE A 236 0.14 -33.86 -8.31
N ASN A 237 -0.35 -32.90 -9.09
CA ASN A 237 -1.25 -31.84 -8.66
C ASN A 237 -2.68 -32.17 -9.08
N LEU A 238 -3.60 -32.17 -8.12
CA LEU A 238 -5.03 -32.25 -8.36
C LEU A 238 -5.63 -30.83 -8.37
N PRO A 239 -6.11 -30.32 -9.52
CA PRO A 239 -6.72 -28.99 -9.60
C PRO A 239 -7.98 -28.86 -8.72
N LEU A 240 -8.05 -27.79 -7.94
CA LEU A 240 -9.17 -27.52 -7.04
C LEU A 240 -10.17 -26.55 -7.67
N SER A 241 -11.45 -26.83 -7.48
CA SER A 241 -12.55 -25.92 -7.80
C SER A 241 -12.56 -24.74 -6.83
N LEU A 242 -12.51 -23.51 -7.34
CA LEU A 242 -12.42 -22.27 -6.54
C LEU A 242 -13.80 -21.69 -6.16
N GLY A 243 -14.84 -22.52 -6.14
CA GLY A 243 -16.20 -22.12 -5.82
C GLY A 243 -16.50 -21.99 -4.31
N SER A 244 -17.77 -22.02 -3.96
CA SER A 244 -18.20 -22.09 -2.56
C SER A 244 -17.86 -23.44 -1.92
N ILE A 245 -17.46 -23.46 -0.65
CA ILE A 245 -17.27 -24.70 0.13
C ILE A 245 -18.56 -25.54 0.24
N ALA A 246 -19.73 -24.89 0.22
CA ALA A 246 -21.02 -25.56 0.23
C ALA A 246 -21.41 -26.13 -1.16
N GLY A 247 -20.67 -25.78 -2.21
CA GLY A 247 -20.96 -26.15 -3.60
C GLY A 247 -20.25 -27.44 -4.05
N ASN A 248 -19.97 -27.51 -5.36
CA ASN A 248 -19.19 -28.59 -5.95
C ASN A 248 -17.69 -28.34 -5.70
N VAL A 249 -17.15 -29.00 -4.68
CA VAL A 249 -15.71 -29.00 -4.37
C VAL A 249 -15.02 -30.15 -5.09
N THR A 250 -13.74 -29.99 -5.42
CA THR A 250 -12.92 -31.12 -5.86
C THR A 250 -12.60 -31.99 -4.65
N THR A 251 -12.72 -33.30 -4.82
CA THR A 251 -12.36 -34.31 -3.84
C THR A 251 -10.93 -34.79 -4.05
N GLU A 252 -10.09 -34.70 -3.02
CA GLU A 252 -8.78 -35.34 -2.95
C GLU A 252 -8.93 -36.79 -2.47
N PRO A 253 -8.75 -37.80 -3.35
CA PRO A 253 -9.00 -39.18 -2.99
C PRO A 253 -7.77 -39.89 -2.44
N ARG A 254 -6.58 -39.30 -2.57
CA ARG A 254 -5.33 -39.96 -2.21
C ARG A 254 -5.02 -39.71 -0.74
N LEU A 255 -4.53 -40.75 -0.09
CA LEU A 255 -4.11 -40.75 1.29
C LEU A 255 -3.03 -39.67 1.52
N GLY A 256 -3.19 -38.89 2.59
CA GLY A 256 -2.11 -38.09 3.16
C GLY A 256 -1.27 -38.94 4.09
N ALA A 257 0.05 -38.85 4.04
CA ALA A 257 0.89 -39.51 5.04
C ALA A 257 0.48 -39.01 6.44
N MET A 258 -0.11 -39.88 7.27
CA MET A 258 -0.73 -39.52 8.56
C MET A 258 -1.80 -38.42 8.47
N GLY A 259 -2.56 -38.38 7.37
CA GLY A 259 -3.59 -37.34 7.15
C GLY A 259 -2.99 -35.98 6.77
N ASN A 260 -1.73 -35.92 6.34
CA ASN A 260 -1.09 -34.68 5.89
C ASN A 260 -1.37 -34.42 4.41
N HIS A 261 -1.76 -33.20 4.08
CA HIS A 261 -2.05 -32.76 2.71
C HIS A 261 -1.36 -31.44 2.44
N GLN A 262 -1.02 -31.17 1.19
CA GLN A 262 -0.41 -29.92 0.79
C GLN A 262 -1.26 -29.25 -0.28
N LEU A 263 -1.68 -28.01 -0.01
CA LEU A 263 -2.33 -27.17 -0.98
C LEU A 263 -1.36 -26.11 -1.49
N VAL A 264 -1.44 -25.83 -2.78
CA VAL A 264 -0.58 -24.84 -3.44
C VAL A 264 -1.46 -23.88 -4.20
N MET A 265 -1.35 -22.60 -3.88
CA MET A 265 -2.10 -21.51 -4.48
C MET A 265 -1.12 -20.63 -5.27
N THR A 266 -1.46 -20.35 -6.52
CA THR A 266 -0.64 -19.52 -7.41
C THR A 266 -1.38 -18.23 -7.72
N PHE A 267 -0.72 -17.11 -7.53
CA PHE A 267 -1.25 -15.76 -7.76
C PHE A 267 -0.67 -15.14 -9.04
N SER A 268 -1.34 -14.12 -9.57
CA SER A 268 -0.88 -13.40 -10.77
C SER A 268 0.34 -12.49 -10.53
N ALA A 269 0.74 -12.28 -9.27
CA ALA A 269 1.89 -11.50 -8.85
C ALA A 269 2.41 -11.99 -7.49
N PRO A 270 3.65 -11.64 -7.08
CA PRO A 270 4.15 -11.95 -5.74
C PRO A 270 3.23 -11.42 -4.64
N VAL A 271 2.98 -12.22 -3.60
CA VAL A 271 2.06 -11.86 -2.51
C VAL A 271 2.71 -11.96 -1.13
N THR A 272 2.11 -11.29 -0.15
CA THR A 272 2.23 -11.57 1.28
C THR A 272 0.90 -12.12 1.81
N VAL A 273 0.95 -12.85 2.92
CA VAL A 273 -0.24 -13.41 3.59
C VAL A 273 -0.17 -13.03 5.06
N GLY A 274 -1.24 -12.45 5.62
CA GLY A 274 -1.28 -12.06 7.02
C GLY A 274 -1.47 -13.26 7.95
N SER A 275 -2.47 -14.09 7.68
CA SER A 275 -2.70 -15.34 8.43
C SER A 275 -3.43 -16.38 7.58
N THR A 276 -3.39 -17.64 8.00
CA THR A 276 -4.15 -18.73 7.39
C THR A 276 -5.10 -19.32 8.42
N VAL A 277 -6.36 -19.46 8.04
CA VAL A 277 -7.40 -20.10 8.85
C VAL A 277 -7.94 -21.29 8.08
N VAL A 278 -8.13 -22.41 8.77
CA VAL A 278 -8.73 -23.61 8.21
C VAL A 278 -10.00 -23.93 8.98
N THR A 279 -11.00 -24.53 8.32
CA THR A 279 -12.21 -25.02 8.99
C THR A 279 -11.91 -26.23 9.88
N SER A 280 -12.96 -26.79 10.51
CA SER A 280 -12.89 -28.01 11.34
C SER A 280 -12.29 -29.21 10.60
N GLY A 281 -11.98 -30.27 11.35
CA GLY A 281 -11.46 -31.52 10.81
C GLY A 281 -9.99 -31.48 10.38
N VAL A 282 -9.24 -30.43 10.79
CA VAL A 282 -7.81 -30.29 10.57
C VAL A 282 -7.10 -30.01 11.89
N SER A 283 -6.05 -30.77 12.20
CA SER A 283 -5.31 -30.67 13.46
C SER A 283 -4.29 -29.53 13.48
N GLY A 284 -3.78 -29.14 12.31
CA GLY A 284 -2.87 -28.02 12.18
C GLY A 284 -2.66 -27.57 10.74
N SER A 285 -2.18 -26.34 10.58
CA SER A 285 -1.74 -25.85 9.29
C SER A 285 -0.47 -25.02 9.42
N SER A 286 0.38 -25.04 8.39
CA SER A 286 1.50 -24.12 8.22
C SER A 286 1.48 -23.53 6.83
N THR A 287 1.93 -22.28 6.70
CA THR A 287 1.91 -21.54 5.44
C THR A 287 3.28 -21.01 5.12
N THR A 288 3.73 -21.20 3.88
CA THR A 288 4.95 -20.61 3.33
C THR A 288 4.60 -19.83 2.07
N VAL A 289 5.25 -18.68 1.90
CA VAL A 289 5.04 -17.79 0.76
C VAL A 289 6.37 -17.63 0.02
N ALA A 290 6.38 -17.94 -1.28
CA ALA A 290 7.54 -17.84 -2.14
C ALA A 290 7.14 -17.15 -3.46
N GLY A 291 7.39 -15.84 -3.53
CA GLY A 291 6.96 -15.03 -4.66
C GLY A 291 5.44 -15.07 -4.81
N ALA A 292 4.96 -15.59 -5.94
CA ALA A 292 3.53 -15.70 -6.25
C ALA A 292 2.90 -17.04 -5.81
N GLU A 293 3.68 -17.94 -5.22
CA GLU A 293 3.19 -19.24 -4.73
C GLU A 293 3.01 -19.20 -3.22
N VAL A 294 1.81 -19.60 -2.76
CA VAL A 294 1.51 -19.84 -1.34
C VAL A 294 1.30 -21.33 -1.16
N THR A 295 2.15 -21.96 -0.35
CA THR A 295 2.01 -23.37 0.03
C THR A 295 1.43 -23.47 1.43
N VAL A 296 0.32 -24.21 1.58
CA VAL A 296 -0.30 -24.52 2.86
C VAL A 296 -0.18 -26.02 3.12
N ASN A 297 0.53 -26.40 4.18
CA ASN A 297 0.55 -27.78 4.65
C ASN A 297 -0.52 -27.95 5.71
N LEU A 298 -1.39 -28.94 5.52
CA LEU A 298 -2.43 -29.37 6.46
C LEU A 298 -1.96 -30.65 7.15
N THR A 299 -2.20 -30.77 8.44
CA THR A 299 -1.89 -31.97 9.22
C THR A 299 -3.12 -32.51 9.94
N GLY A 300 -3.19 -33.85 10.04
CA GLY A 300 -4.30 -34.54 10.70
C GLY A 300 -5.66 -34.14 10.14
N VAL A 301 -5.78 -34.15 8.80
CA VAL A 301 -7.06 -33.95 8.11
C VAL A 301 -7.90 -35.22 8.24
N GLU A 302 -9.13 -35.08 8.74
CA GLU A 302 -10.08 -36.19 8.86
C GLU A 302 -10.64 -36.62 7.50
N ASN A 303 -11.04 -37.88 7.39
CA ASN A 303 -11.68 -38.40 6.18
C ASN A 303 -13.16 -37.98 6.12
N ALA A 304 -13.69 -37.84 4.91
CA ALA A 304 -15.05 -37.36 4.65
C ALA A 304 -15.29 -35.94 5.21
N GLU A 305 -14.32 -35.04 5.01
CA GLU A 305 -14.38 -33.66 5.50
C GLU A 305 -14.31 -32.65 4.36
N ARG A 306 -15.08 -31.56 4.49
CA ARG A 306 -14.92 -30.35 3.67
C ARG A 306 -14.07 -29.34 4.40
N VAL A 307 -12.93 -28.99 3.79
CA VAL A 307 -12.00 -28.02 4.37
C VAL A 307 -11.96 -26.76 3.52
N ALA A 308 -12.16 -25.60 4.15
CA ALA A 308 -11.86 -24.30 3.55
C ALA A 308 -10.56 -23.77 4.14
N VAL A 309 -9.58 -23.53 3.28
CA VAL A 309 -8.35 -22.82 3.65
C VAL A 309 -8.54 -21.36 3.25
N THR A 310 -8.57 -20.47 4.24
CA THR A 310 -8.70 -19.03 4.04
C THR A 310 -7.38 -18.34 4.36
N LEU A 311 -6.77 -17.74 3.34
CA LEU A 311 -5.65 -16.81 3.48
C LEU A 311 -6.21 -15.42 3.77
N ASN A 312 -5.93 -14.86 4.93
CA ASN A 312 -6.36 -13.52 5.32
C ASN A 312 -5.30 -12.48 4.96
N ASN A 313 -5.77 -11.29 4.59
CA ASN A 313 -4.91 -10.14 4.26
C ASN A 313 -3.86 -10.49 3.22
N VAL A 314 -4.26 -11.16 2.13
CA VAL A 314 -3.36 -11.38 0.99
C VAL A 314 -3.06 -10.02 0.36
N ALA A 315 -1.81 -9.70 0.03
CA ALA A 315 -1.46 -8.40 -0.53
C ALA A 315 -0.26 -8.46 -1.49
N SER A 316 -0.18 -7.51 -2.44
CA SER A 316 1.00 -7.27 -3.28
C SER A 316 1.31 -5.77 -3.30
N GLY A 317 1.67 -5.23 -2.13
CA GLY A 317 1.74 -3.78 -1.90
C GLY A 317 0.38 -3.08 -1.75
N ALA A 318 -0.69 -3.62 -2.35
CA ALA A 318 -2.09 -3.30 -2.08
C ALA A 318 -2.84 -4.55 -1.54
N ASN A 319 -3.79 -4.35 -0.61
CA ASN A 319 -4.55 -5.44 0.01
C ASN A 319 -5.57 -6.06 -0.97
N LEU A 320 -5.49 -7.37 -1.20
CA LEU A 320 -6.47 -8.20 -1.93
C LEU A 320 -7.70 -8.54 -1.07
N GLY A 321 -7.51 -8.60 0.25
CA GLY A 321 -8.50 -9.12 1.19
C GLY A 321 -8.28 -10.61 1.46
N ASN A 322 -9.37 -11.35 1.72
CA ASN A 322 -9.30 -12.76 2.10
C ASN A 322 -9.54 -13.66 0.88
N VAL A 323 -8.75 -14.73 0.76
CA VAL A 323 -8.85 -15.72 -0.32
C VAL A 323 -9.17 -17.08 0.28
N MET A 324 -10.30 -17.68 -0.09
CA MET A 324 -10.72 -19.00 0.37
C MET A 324 -10.61 -20.02 -0.75
N VAL A 325 -9.97 -21.16 -0.46
CA VAL A 325 -9.91 -22.34 -1.34
C VAL A 325 -10.59 -23.52 -0.66
N PRO A 326 -11.68 -24.06 -1.23
CA PRO A 326 -12.32 -25.25 -0.68
C PRO A 326 -11.73 -26.54 -1.26
N VAL A 327 -11.72 -27.60 -0.46
CA VAL A 327 -11.35 -28.95 -0.87
C VAL A 327 -12.16 -29.97 -0.07
N GLY A 328 -12.59 -31.04 -0.73
CA GLY A 328 -13.13 -32.22 -0.05
C GLY A 328 -12.03 -33.26 0.13
N PHE A 329 -11.93 -33.86 1.30
CA PHE A 329 -11.06 -35.01 1.54
C PHE A 329 -11.92 -36.25 1.72
N LEU A 330 -11.88 -37.16 0.75
CA LEU A 330 -12.65 -38.41 0.78
C LEU A 330 -11.82 -39.51 0.13
N LEU A 331 -11.15 -40.28 0.98
CA LEU A 331 -10.26 -41.37 0.60
C LEU A 331 -10.98 -42.34 -0.34
N GLY A 332 -10.44 -42.51 -1.54
CA GLY A 332 -10.93 -43.48 -2.51
C GLY A 332 -12.01 -43.01 -3.49
N ASP A 333 -12.46 -41.74 -3.45
CA ASP A 333 -13.32 -41.15 -4.50
C ASP A 333 -12.50 -40.80 -5.76
N THR A 334 -12.03 -41.83 -6.46
CA THR A 334 -11.09 -41.70 -7.58
C THR A 334 -11.74 -41.04 -8.80
N ASN A 335 -13.08 -40.96 -8.86
CA ASN A 335 -13.81 -40.34 -9.95
C ASN A 335 -14.36 -38.92 -9.66
N ASN A 336 -14.18 -38.38 -8.45
CA ASN A 336 -14.65 -37.03 -8.04
C ASN A 336 -16.19 -36.91 -7.95
N SER A 337 -16.87 -38.01 -7.66
CA SER A 337 -18.34 -38.01 -7.53
C SER A 337 -18.80 -37.46 -6.18
N ARG A 338 -17.89 -37.36 -5.20
CA ARG A 338 -18.13 -37.06 -3.78
C ARG A 338 -18.75 -38.21 -3.01
N ALA A 339 -18.70 -39.43 -3.56
CA ALA A 339 -19.13 -40.66 -2.92
C ALA A 339 -18.22 -41.82 -3.34
N VAL A 340 -17.76 -42.62 -2.40
CA VAL A 340 -16.95 -43.80 -2.74
C VAL A 340 -17.88 -44.96 -3.06
N SER A 341 -17.81 -45.45 -4.30
CA SER A 341 -18.77 -46.39 -4.84
C SER A 341 -18.11 -47.52 -5.65
N GLY A 342 -18.93 -48.43 -6.20
CA GLY A 342 -18.46 -49.43 -7.15
C GLY A 342 -17.84 -48.85 -8.42
N ALA A 343 -18.16 -47.59 -8.77
CA ALA A 343 -17.55 -46.90 -9.90
C ALA A 343 -16.07 -46.57 -9.64
N ASP A 344 -15.74 -46.13 -8.43
CA ASP A 344 -14.36 -45.85 -8.00
C ASP A 344 -13.53 -47.14 -7.95
N VAL A 345 -14.10 -48.21 -7.38
CA VAL A 345 -13.46 -49.53 -7.36
C VAL A 345 -13.15 -50.01 -8.78
N SER A 346 -14.09 -49.82 -9.70
CA SER A 346 -13.94 -50.24 -11.10
C SER A 346 -12.90 -49.39 -11.83
N LEU A 347 -12.88 -48.08 -11.60
CA LEU A 347 -11.89 -47.15 -12.16
C LEU A 347 -10.48 -47.50 -11.69
N THR A 348 -10.27 -47.67 -10.38
CA THR A 348 -8.96 -48.04 -9.84
C THR A 348 -8.49 -49.39 -10.38
N LYS A 349 -9.38 -50.40 -10.41
CA LYS A 349 -9.09 -51.72 -10.98
C LYS A 349 -8.67 -51.65 -12.45
N ALA A 350 -9.33 -50.81 -13.25
CA ALA A 350 -9.03 -50.67 -14.68
C ALA A 350 -7.61 -50.14 -14.94
N THR A 351 -7.01 -49.48 -13.93
CA THR A 351 -5.66 -48.90 -14.02
C THR A 351 -4.57 -49.73 -13.33
N VAL A 352 -4.91 -50.86 -12.71
CA VAL A 352 -3.95 -51.73 -11.99
C VAL A 352 -2.85 -52.23 -12.93
N GLY A 353 -1.60 -52.17 -12.46
CA GLY A 353 -0.41 -52.57 -13.22
C GLY A 353 0.04 -51.53 -14.26
N GLY A 354 -0.72 -50.45 -14.46
CA GLY A 354 -0.32 -49.32 -15.28
C GLY A 354 0.57 -48.33 -14.52
N PRO A 355 1.29 -47.44 -15.25
CA PRO A 355 2.08 -46.39 -14.63
C PRO A 355 1.20 -45.31 -13.98
N VAL A 356 1.74 -44.65 -12.96
CA VAL A 356 1.16 -43.44 -12.38
C VAL A 356 1.47 -42.26 -13.29
N THR A 357 0.44 -41.62 -13.81
CA THR A 357 0.51 -40.54 -14.80
C THR A 357 -0.48 -39.42 -14.45
N ALA A 358 -0.45 -38.33 -15.21
CA ALA A 358 -1.41 -37.23 -15.04
C ALA A 358 -2.89 -37.64 -15.16
N SER A 359 -3.20 -38.77 -15.81
CA SER A 359 -4.58 -39.30 -15.91
C SER A 359 -4.89 -40.39 -14.87
N THR A 360 -3.89 -41.03 -14.28
CA THR A 360 -4.07 -42.21 -13.41
C THR A 360 -3.68 -41.97 -11.96
N PHE A 361 -3.04 -40.84 -11.63
CA PHE A 361 -2.52 -40.57 -10.27
C PHE A 361 -3.59 -40.61 -9.17
N ARG A 362 -4.86 -40.33 -9.49
CA ARG A 362 -5.97 -40.43 -8.54
C ARG A 362 -6.28 -41.87 -8.11
N SER A 363 -5.89 -42.85 -8.92
CA SER A 363 -6.05 -44.28 -8.65
C SER A 363 -4.88 -44.89 -7.87
N ASP A 364 -3.75 -44.20 -7.76
CA ASP A 364 -2.70 -44.50 -6.78
C ASP A 364 -3.08 -43.85 -5.45
N VAL A 365 -4.05 -44.47 -4.79
CA VAL A 365 -4.75 -43.92 -3.61
C VAL A 365 -3.83 -43.87 -2.40
N ASN A 366 -2.89 -44.80 -2.26
CA ASN A 366 -1.89 -44.73 -1.18
C ASN A 366 -0.67 -43.85 -1.54
N ALA A 367 -0.61 -43.31 -2.76
CA ALA A 367 0.46 -42.48 -3.28
C ALA A 367 1.86 -43.14 -3.20
N ASN A 368 1.97 -44.46 -3.40
CA ASN A 368 3.24 -45.17 -3.32
C ASN A 368 3.99 -45.28 -4.67
N GLY A 369 3.37 -44.82 -5.77
CA GLY A 369 3.92 -44.89 -7.11
C GLY A 369 3.47 -46.11 -7.93
N PHE A 370 2.63 -46.99 -7.38
CA PHE A 370 2.21 -48.24 -7.99
C PHE A 370 0.71 -48.47 -7.79
N ILE A 371 -0.06 -48.43 -8.87
CA ILE A 371 -1.49 -48.75 -8.82
C ILE A 371 -1.66 -50.26 -8.79
N ASN A 372 -2.07 -50.80 -7.64
CA ASN A 372 -2.18 -52.25 -7.46
C ASN A 372 -3.37 -52.66 -6.58
N SER A 373 -3.38 -53.92 -6.14
CA SER A 373 -4.45 -54.47 -5.30
C SER A 373 -4.60 -53.77 -3.94
N ALA A 374 -3.55 -53.11 -3.44
CA ALA A 374 -3.61 -52.32 -2.22
C ALA A 374 -4.49 -51.08 -2.41
N ASP A 375 -4.37 -50.37 -3.53
CA ASP A 375 -5.23 -49.22 -3.85
C ASP A 375 -6.68 -49.64 -4.00
N VAL A 376 -6.92 -50.74 -4.75
CA VAL A 376 -8.27 -51.31 -4.88
C VAL A 376 -8.83 -51.73 -3.52
N GLY A 377 -7.99 -52.26 -2.63
CA GLY A 377 -8.35 -52.61 -1.26
C GLY A 377 -8.77 -51.40 -0.44
N LEU A 378 -8.01 -50.30 -0.53
CA LEU A 378 -8.33 -49.04 0.15
C LEU A 378 -9.65 -48.45 -0.34
N VAL A 379 -9.86 -48.36 -1.66
CA VAL A 379 -11.11 -47.85 -2.23
C VAL A 379 -12.31 -48.70 -1.79
N LYS A 380 -12.18 -50.03 -1.81
CA LYS A 380 -13.23 -50.93 -1.30
C LYS A 380 -13.52 -50.72 0.18
N SER A 381 -12.48 -50.52 1.00
CA SER A 381 -12.65 -50.31 2.44
C SER A 381 -13.36 -49.01 2.77
N ALA A 382 -13.26 -48.00 1.89
CA ALA A 382 -13.94 -46.72 2.03
C ALA A 382 -15.32 -46.69 1.33
N SER A 383 -15.73 -47.76 0.65
CA SER A 383 -17.00 -47.80 -0.09
C SER A 383 -18.20 -47.50 0.81
N GLY A 384 -19.08 -46.60 0.35
CA GLY A 384 -20.22 -46.10 1.10
C GLY A 384 -19.96 -44.81 1.88
N THR A 385 -18.69 -44.35 1.96
CA THR A 385 -18.39 -43.01 2.50
C THR A 385 -18.78 -41.93 1.50
N VAL A 386 -19.29 -40.82 1.99
CA VAL A 386 -19.74 -39.67 1.20
C VAL A 386 -19.18 -38.40 1.80
N LEU A 387 -18.89 -37.42 0.94
CA LEU A 387 -18.53 -36.09 1.40
C LEU A 387 -19.80 -35.37 1.90
N PRO A 388 -19.81 -34.80 3.11
CA PRO A 388 -21.01 -34.19 3.70
C PRO A 388 -21.51 -32.95 2.95
#